data_AF-A0A7X8WG59-F1
#
_entry.id   AF-A0A7X8WG59-F1
#
_cell.length_a   1.000
_cell.length_b   1.000
_cell.length_c   1.000
_cell.angle_alpha   90.00
_cell.angle_beta   90.00
_cell.angle_gamma   90.00
#
_symmetry.space_group_name_H-M   'P 1'
#
loop_
_entity.id
_entity.type
_entity.pdbx_description
1 polymer ?
#
loop_
_entity_poly.entity_id
_entity_poly.type
_entity_poly.pdbx_seq_one_letter_code
_entity_poly.pdbx_strand_id
1 'polypeptide(L)'
;MKRLWLTLLLAGVLFSPIFGAATDQKIYPVDSEPFHIITSLYITQGLALPSTAGPHSGDELMKMLDRIDVDRLDPSLKNLYQRVYDELHGQRNVVTWGLETALEAYIHTDTTNFIHEEDWVRGYDERAPLLNIILETFPSRHFYGYSELPVNNTKYTGYDANTGTALSSFFGGSQITTNLIFLPPGNIQKPDLDLGMPYRAFGAFGGENWSVQIGRDKLSWGPGKTGNFMLSDSFKYHNTGRFTTYGKNFKYSLVTSFFPHPAQYHGEKGADDAATIKNFLKAKKGSQEDKISGLYMFLGHRLEGRLFDDKVGLALSESIMYQSKDNLLDLRFLNPSMIYHNYYIRSNSNSLLTFEVDYSPIP
;
A
#
# COMPACT_ATOMS: atom_id res chain seq x y z
N MET A 1 -36.20 -7.08 10.75
CA MET A 1 -35.34 -7.50 9.60
C MET A 1 -33.88 -7.05 9.73
N LYS A 2 -33.57 -5.75 9.87
CA LYS A 2 -32.16 -5.27 10.01
C LYS A 2 -31.40 -5.90 11.20
N ARG A 3 -32.06 -6.09 12.34
CA ARG A 3 -31.47 -6.72 13.53
C ARG A 3 -31.18 -8.21 13.32
N LEU A 4 -32.03 -8.94 12.60
CA LEU A 4 -31.86 -10.37 12.31
C LEU A 4 -30.63 -10.63 11.43
N TRP A 5 -30.40 -9.78 10.41
CA TRP A 5 -29.20 -9.85 9.58
C TRP A 5 -27.93 -9.56 10.37
N LEU A 6 -27.96 -8.55 11.26
CA LEU A 6 -26.85 -8.27 12.18
C LEU A 6 -26.56 -9.44 13.11
N THR A 7 -27.59 -10.09 13.66
CA THR A 7 -27.43 -11.26 14.54
C THR A 7 -26.94 -12.48 13.78
N LEU A 8 -27.37 -12.70 12.53
CA LEU A 8 -26.87 -13.78 11.67
C LEU A 8 -25.44 -13.55 11.21
N LEU A 9 -25.05 -12.30 10.97
CA LEU A 9 -23.68 -11.93 10.60
C LEU A 9 -22.73 -12.04 11.80
N LEU A 10 -23.18 -11.60 12.99
CA LEU A 10 -22.47 -11.82 14.26
C LEU A 10 -22.40 -13.32 14.62
N ALA A 11 -23.47 -14.08 14.44
CA ALA A 11 -23.46 -15.52 14.67
C ALA A 11 -22.58 -16.25 13.65
N GLY A 12 -22.52 -15.83 12.38
CA GLY A 12 -21.62 -16.39 11.37
C GLY A 12 -20.14 -16.10 11.66
N VAL A 13 -19.83 -14.95 12.27
CA VAL A 13 -18.48 -14.62 12.75
C VAL A 13 -18.13 -15.39 14.04
N LEU A 14 -19.09 -15.55 14.95
CA LEU A 14 -18.88 -16.24 16.23
C LEU A 14 -18.94 -17.78 16.15
N PHE A 15 -19.59 -18.35 15.13
CA PHE A 15 -19.69 -19.79 14.86
C PHE A 15 -18.89 -20.21 13.61
N SER A 16 -17.94 -19.40 13.15
CA SER A 16 -16.99 -19.87 12.15
C SER A 16 -16.31 -21.14 12.66
N PRO A 17 -16.35 -22.24 11.90
CA PRO A 17 -15.95 -23.53 12.39
C PRO A 17 -14.45 -23.58 12.66
N ILE A 18 -14.07 -24.52 13.53
CA ILE A 18 -12.71 -24.88 13.98
C ILE A 18 -11.87 -25.50 12.82
N PHE A 19 -12.18 -25.17 11.56
CA PHE A 19 -11.45 -25.67 10.40
C PHE A 19 -10.34 -24.69 10.03
N GLY A 20 -9.13 -25.23 9.84
CA GLY A 20 -8.02 -24.48 9.27
C GLY A 20 -8.39 -23.96 7.89
N ALA A 21 -8.24 -22.66 7.66
CA ALA A 21 -8.36 -22.04 6.36
C ALA A 21 -6.99 -21.93 5.69
N ALA A 22 -6.97 -22.08 4.36
CA ALA A 22 -5.76 -21.90 3.57
C ALA A 22 -5.43 -20.40 3.43
N THR A 23 -4.16 -20.10 3.20
CA THR A 23 -3.62 -18.74 3.11
C THR A 23 -3.57 -18.21 1.67
N ASP A 24 -4.10 -18.96 0.69
CA ASP A 24 -3.96 -18.70 -0.75
C ASP A 24 -4.28 -17.24 -1.12
N GLN A 25 -5.32 -16.67 -0.50
CA GLN A 25 -5.76 -15.28 -0.74
C GLN A 25 -5.30 -14.28 0.34
N LYS A 26 -4.48 -14.70 1.30
CA LYS A 26 -3.81 -13.78 2.22
C LYS A 26 -2.98 -12.79 1.41
N ILE A 27 -3.20 -11.50 1.61
CA ILE A 27 -2.40 -10.46 0.98
C ILE A 27 -1.24 -10.10 1.92
N TYR A 28 -0.04 -10.41 1.46
CA TYR A 28 1.23 -10.05 2.08
C TYR A 28 1.64 -8.65 1.62
N PRO A 29 1.97 -7.74 2.56
CA PRO A 29 2.37 -6.38 2.20
C PRO A 29 3.65 -6.36 1.36
N VAL A 30 3.90 -5.22 0.72
CA VAL A 30 5.02 -4.99 -0.22
C VAL A 30 6.41 -5.27 0.40
N ASP A 31 6.53 -5.14 1.71
CA ASP A 31 7.72 -5.29 2.55
C ASP A 31 7.68 -6.57 3.44
N SER A 32 6.83 -7.54 3.07
CA SER A 32 6.68 -8.76 3.86
C SER A 32 7.98 -9.60 3.93
N GLU A 33 8.27 -10.14 5.11
CA GLU A 33 9.43 -11.04 5.33
C GLU A 33 9.44 -12.23 4.34
N PRO A 34 8.31 -12.94 4.08
CA PRO A 34 8.24 -13.96 3.04
C PRO A 34 8.75 -13.51 1.67
N PHE A 35 8.32 -12.34 1.21
CA PHE A 35 8.74 -11.81 -0.09
C PHE A 35 10.23 -11.45 -0.11
N HIS A 36 10.75 -10.89 0.98
CA HIS A 36 12.18 -10.60 1.10
C HIS A 36 13.04 -11.87 1.10
N ILE A 37 12.66 -12.90 1.84
CA ILE A 37 13.36 -14.18 1.85
C ILE A 37 13.32 -14.83 0.46
N ILE A 38 12.14 -14.87 -0.19
CA ILE A 38 12.01 -15.38 -1.56
C ILE A 38 12.95 -14.61 -2.49
N THR A 39 12.97 -13.28 -2.43
CA THR A 39 13.88 -12.46 -3.24
C THR A 39 15.35 -12.82 -3.02
N SER A 40 15.78 -13.01 -1.77
CA SER A 40 17.13 -13.46 -1.45
C SER A 40 17.44 -14.85 -2.03
N LEU A 41 16.52 -15.81 -1.92
CA LEU A 41 16.69 -17.16 -2.48
C LEU A 41 16.84 -17.13 -4.01
N TYR A 42 16.06 -16.29 -4.70
CA TYR A 42 16.19 -16.08 -6.15
C TYR A 42 17.59 -15.56 -6.51
N ILE A 43 18.05 -14.51 -5.81
CA ILE A 43 19.37 -13.92 -6.04
C ILE A 43 20.47 -14.97 -5.82
N THR A 44 20.40 -15.76 -4.74
CA THR A 44 21.41 -16.77 -4.44
C THR A 44 21.47 -17.90 -5.48
N GLN A 45 20.34 -18.27 -6.08
CA GLN A 45 20.29 -19.27 -7.15
C GLN A 45 20.58 -18.70 -8.55
N GLY A 46 20.92 -17.41 -8.62
CA GLY A 46 21.17 -16.76 -9.90
C GLY A 46 19.91 -16.61 -10.74
N LEU A 47 18.72 -16.52 -10.13
CA LEU A 47 17.47 -16.26 -10.83
C LEU A 47 17.24 -14.73 -10.95
N ALA A 48 16.57 -14.31 -12.01
CA ALA A 48 15.94 -13.01 -12.17
C ALA A 48 14.90 -12.82 -11.07
N LEU A 49 14.70 -11.59 -10.62
CA LEU A 49 13.92 -11.30 -9.42
C LEU A 49 12.51 -11.92 -9.47
N PRO A 50 11.93 -12.28 -8.30
CA PRO A 50 10.51 -12.59 -8.20
C PRO A 50 9.68 -11.39 -8.69
N SER A 51 8.36 -11.57 -8.89
CA SER A 51 7.56 -10.48 -9.43
C SER A 51 7.68 -9.25 -8.53
N THR A 52 7.92 -8.09 -9.14
CA THR A 52 8.23 -6.85 -8.44
C THR A 52 7.01 -5.95 -8.24
N ALA A 53 5.81 -6.43 -8.60
CA ALA A 53 4.55 -5.73 -8.36
C ALA A 53 3.82 -6.22 -7.10
N GLY A 54 4.08 -5.59 -5.97
CA GLY A 54 3.42 -5.88 -4.70
C GLY A 54 2.13 -5.05 -4.49
N PRO A 55 1.30 -5.42 -3.50
CA PRO A 55 1.45 -6.53 -2.54
C PRO A 55 1.21 -7.90 -3.20
N HIS A 56 1.46 -9.02 -2.52
CA HIS A 56 1.37 -10.37 -3.12
C HIS A 56 0.34 -11.24 -2.42
N SER A 57 -0.43 -12.05 -3.16
CA SER A 57 -1.28 -13.06 -2.51
C SER A 57 -0.45 -14.29 -2.09
N GLY A 58 -0.95 -15.06 -1.13
CA GLY A 58 -0.30 -16.30 -0.68
C GLY A 58 -0.02 -17.27 -1.83
N ASP A 59 -1.02 -17.50 -2.69
CA ASP A 59 -0.89 -18.33 -3.91
C ASP A 59 0.20 -17.81 -4.86
N GLU A 60 0.38 -16.49 -4.93
CA GLU A 60 1.42 -15.87 -5.74
C GLU A 60 2.81 -16.15 -5.15
N LEU A 61 2.97 -15.95 -3.85
CA LEU A 61 4.23 -16.20 -3.14
C LEU A 61 4.59 -17.70 -3.14
N MET A 62 3.62 -18.60 -3.01
CA MET A 62 3.83 -20.05 -3.13
C MET A 62 4.43 -20.39 -4.48
N LYS A 63 3.87 -19.87 -5.58
CA LYS A 63 4.42 -20.09 -6.93
C LYS A 63 5.78 -19.46 -7.16
N MET A 64 6.10 -18.39 -6.44
CA MET A 64 7.47 -17.87 -6.44
C MET A 64 8.40 -18.84 -5.70
N LEU A 65 8.00 -19.32 -4.52
CA LEU A 65 8.78 -20.25 -3.71
C LEU A 65 9.02 -21.59 -4.41
N ASP A 66 8.02 -22.12 -5.14
CA ASP A 66 8.08 -23.40 -5.86
C ASP A 66 9.16 -23.45 -6.96
N ARG A 67 9.73 -22.31 -7.34
CA ARG A 67 10.85 -22.26 -8.30
C ARG A 67 12.21 -22.53 -7.68
N ILE A 68 12.31 -22.35 -6.37
CA ILE A 68 13.58 -22.48 -5.68
C ILE A 68 13.97 -23.95 -5.69
N ASP A 69 15.14 -24.24 -6.27
CA ASP A 69 15.72 -25.58 -6.24
C ASP A 69 16.30 -25.84 -4.84
N VAL A 70 15.51 -26.47 -3.97
CA VAL A 70 15.87 -26.71 -2.57
C VAL A 70 17.16 -27.53 -2.45
N ASP A 71 17.46 -28.41 -3.40
CA ASP A 71 18.64 -29.27 -3.35
C ASP A 71 19.94 -28.48 -3.51
N ARG A 72 19.90 -27.34 -4.22
CA ARG A 72 21.02 -26.41 -4.40
C ARG A 72 21.24 -25.46 -3.22
N LEU A 73 20.36 -25.45 -2.22
CA LEU A 73 20.49 -24.58 -1.06
C LEU A 73 21.45 -25.16 -0.01
N ASP A 74 22.26 -24.28 0.59
CA ASP A 74 23.04 -24.63 1.79
C ASP A 74 22.09 -24.79 3.00
N PRO A 75 22.58 -25.35 4.13
CA PRO A 75 21.73 -25.58 5.30
C PRO A 75 21.07 -24.31 5.86
N SER A 76 21.72 -23.15 5.77
CA SER A 76 21.16 -21.90 6.30
C SER A 76 19.99 -21.41 5.45
N LEU A 77 20.12 -21.44 4.12
CA LEU A 77 19.04 -21.05 3.20
C LEU A 77 17.90 -22.07 3.19
N LYS A 78 18.17 -23.35 3.42
CA LYS A 78 17.11 -24.37 3.61
C LYS A 78 16.21 -24.03 4.80
N ASN A 79 16.77 -23.55 5.90
CA ASN A 79 15.98 -23.13 7.06
C ASN A 79 15.11 -21.90 6.75
N LEU A 80 15.63 -20.95 5.96
CA LEU A 80 14.85 -19.78 5.51
C LEU A 80 13.74 -20.20 4.54
N TYR A 81 14.03 -21.08 3.59
CA TYR A 81 13.03 -21.68 2.70
C TYR A 81 11.92 -22.36 3.51
N GLN A 82 12.28 -23.21 4.47
CA GLN A 82 11.30 -23.93 5.28
C GLN A 82 10.42 -22.99 6.10
N ARG A 83 10.98 -21.91 6.68
CA ARG A 83 10.20 -20.89 7.39
C ARG A 83 9.11 -20.29 6.49
N VAL A 84 9.46 -19.89 5.27
CA VAL A 84 8.50 -19.32 4.33
C VAL A 84 7.50 -20.38 3.87
N TYR A 85 7.97 -21.59 3.61
CA TYR A 85 7.11 -22.72 3.23
C TYR A 85 6.04 -22.98 4.29
N ASP A 86 6.41 -23.04 5.57
CA ASP A 86 5.51 -23.26 6.69
C ASP A 86 4.54 -22.09 6.90
N GLU A 87 5.00 -20.86 6.70
CA GLU A 87 4.15 -19.68 6.80
C GLU A 87 3.08 -19.64 5.69
N LEU A 88 3.47 -19.96 4.46
CA LEU A 88 2.59 -19.99 3.31
C LEU A 88 1.66 -21.20 3.36
N HIS A 89 2.15 -22.42 3.56
CA HIS A 89 1.31 -23.63 3.52
C HIS A 89 0.61 -23.94 4.86
N GLY A 90 0.92 -23.19 5.92
CA GLY A 90 0.32 -23.35 7.23
C GLY A 90 -1.18 -23.07 7.24
N GLN A 91 -1.93 -23.86 8.02
CA GLN A 91 -3.34 -23.59 8.26
C GLN A 91 -3.52 -22.41 9.21
N ARG A 92 -4.52 -21.56 8.94
CA ARG A 92 -4.87 -20.43 9.79
C ARG A 92 -6.26 -20.62 10.41
N ASN A 93 -6.48 -19.97 11.54
CA ASN A 93 -7.82 -19.85 12.10
C ASN A 93 -8.68 -18.98 11.19
N VAL A 94 -9.96 -19.31 11.05
CA VAL A 94 -10.93 -18.52 10.27
C VAL A 94 -10.98 -17.07 10.71
N VAL A 95 -10.75 -16.80 12.00
CA VAL A 95 -10.58 -15.46 12.55
C VAL A 95 -9.31 -15.43 13.37
N THR A 96 -8.45 -14.45 13.12
CA THR A 96 -7.23 -14.21 13.89
C THR A 96 -7.23 -12.77 14.38
N TRP A 97 -6.95 -12.60 15.66
CA TRP A 97 -6.77 -11.28 16.29
C TRP A 97 -5.30 -11.08 16.61
N GLY A 98 -4.79 -9.90 16.27
CA GLY A 98 -3.46 -9.44 16.66
C GLY A 98 -3.56 -8.23 17.58
N LEU A 99 -2.61 -8.15 18.51
CA LEU A 99 -2.41 -6.97 19.35
C LEU A 99 -0.92 -6.63 19.31
N GLU A 100 -0.60 -5.46 18.77
CA GLU A 100 0.75 -4.94 18.77
C GLU A 100 0.80 -3.70 19.68
N THR A 101 1.87 -3.59 20.45
CA THR A 101 2.11 -2.45 21.33
C THR A 101 3.55 -2.01 21.21
N ALA A 102 3.79 -0.71 21.14
CA ALA A 102 5.14 -0.16 21.09
C ALA A 102 5.26 1.07 22.00
N LEU A 103 6.43 1.27 22.57
CA LEU A 103 6.80 2.47 23.31
C LEU A 103 8.01 3.11 22.62
N GLU A 104 7.86 4.36 22.19
CA GLU A 104 8.91 5.10 21.50
C GLU A 104 9.18 6.42 22.21
N ALA A 105 10.45 6.80 22.28
CA ALA A 105 10.89 8.10 22.76
C ALA A 105 12.00 8.62 21.86
N TYR A 106 11.94 9.91 21.53
CA TYR A 106 12.90 10.61 20.70
C TYR A 106 13.43 11.81 21.48
N ILE A 107 14.75 11.95 21.51
CA ILE A 107 15.42 13.07 22.17
C ILE A 107 16.07 13.93 21.07
N HIS A 108 15.84 15.23 21.13
CA HIS A 108 16.30 16.17 20.13
C HIS A 108 16.96 17.39 20.79
N THR A 109 18.15 17.76 20.31
CA THR A 109 18.95 18.85 20.89
C THR A 109 18.76 20.19 20.19
N ASP A 110 18.39 20.20 18.91
CA ASP A 110 18.21 21.42 18.11
C ASP A 110 16.73 21.65 17.79
N THR A 111 16.00 22.20 18.76
CA THR A 111 14.56 22.44 18.60
C THR A 111 14.21 23.66 17.76
N THR A 112 15.14 24.12 16.91
CA THR A 112 15.00 25.34 16.12
C THR A 112 15.23 25.12 14.63
N ASN A 113 16.27 24.36 14.23
CA ASN A 113 16.66 24.25 12.83
C ASN A 113 16.12 22.98 12.14
N PHE A 114 15.82 21.91 12.89
CA PHE A 114 15.43 20.60 12.33
C PHE A 114 14.02 20.16 12.78
N ILE A 115 13.05 21.05 12.53
CA ILE A 115 11.66 20.95 13.03
C ILE A 115 10.68 20.40 12.00
N HIS A 116 11.14 20.01 10.81
CA HIS A 116 10.31 19.42 9.77
C HIS A 116 10.50 17.91 9.71
N GLU A 117 9.47 17.17 9.28
CA GLU A 117 9.55 15.71 9.13
C GLU A 117 10.67 15.30 8.17
N GLU A 118 10.86 16.05 7.08
CA GLU A 118 11.89 15.82 6.07
C GLU A 118 13.33 15.98 6.59
N ASP A 119 13.52 16.65 7.74
CA ASP A 119 14.82 16.75 8.41
C ASP A 119 15.21 15.43 9.11
N TRP A 120 14.26 14.51 9.28
CA TRP A 120 14.42 13.28 10.05
C TRP A 120 14.59 12.07 9.13
N VAL A 121 15.56 11.22 9.46
CA VAL A 121 15.73 9.91 8.79
C VAL A 121 14.52 9.02 9.04
N ARG A 122 13.95 9.08 10.25
CA ARG A 122 12.78 8.29 10.64
C ARG A 122 11.50 9.14 10.58
N GLY A 123 10.78 9.02 9.49
CA GLY A 123 9.57 9.79 9.17
C GLY A 123 8.32 9.29 9.88
N TYR A 124 7.18 9.93 9.64
CA TYR A 124 5.91 9.61 10.27
C TYR A 124 5.45 8.17 10.01
N ASP A 125 5.63 7.69 8.78
CA ASP A 125 5.17 6.37 8.35
C ASP A 125 6.02 5.21 8.93
N GLU A 126 7.18 5.51 9.52
CA GLU A 126 8.07 4.53 10.14
C GLU A 126 7.95 4.49 11.67
N ARG A 127 7.24 5.43 12.28
CA ARG A 127 7.02 5.46 13.74
C ARG A 127 5.94 4.45 14.13
N ALA A 128 6.19 3.73 15.21
CA ALA A 128 5.29 2.67 15.65
C ALA A 128 4.06 3.27 16.36
N PRO A 129 2.85 2.76 16.09
CA PRO A 129 1.68 3.14 16.87
C PRO A 129 1.86 2.68 18.32
N LEU A 130 1.23 3.38 19.27
CA LEU A 130 1.21 2.94 20.67
C LEU A 130 0.55 1.57 20.79
N LEU A 131 -0.55 1.40 20.07
CA LEU A 131 -1.39 0.21 20.06
C LEU A 131 -1.87 -0.04 18.63
N ASN A 132 -1.91 -1.29 18.19
CA ASN A 132 -2.56 -1.68 16.95
C ASN A 132 -3.39 -2.94 17.17
N ILE A 133 -4.69 -2.88 16.84
CA ILE A 133 -5.58 -4.04 16.89
C ILE A 133 -5.76 -4.54 15.47
N ILE A 134 -5.38 -5.80 15.23
CA ILE A 134 -5.43 -6.43 13.91
C ILE A 134 -6.54 -7.48 13.90
N LEU A 135 -7.30 -7.50 12.81
CA LEU A 135 -8.29 -8.52 12.51
C LEU A 135 -8.02 -9.11 11.12
N GLU A 136 -7.66 -10.40 11.10
CA GLU A 136 -7.61 -11.21 9.88
C GLU A 136 -8.81 -12.16 9.85
N THR A 137 -9.43 -12.31 8.68
CA THR A 137 -10.54 -13.24 8.44
C THR A 137 -10.27 -14.09 7.21
N PHE A 138 -10.53 -15.39 7.32
CA PHE A 138 -10.35 -16.40 6.29
C PHE A 138 -11.64 -17.23 6.12
N PRO A 139 -12.73 -16.65 5.58
CA PRO A 139 -14.00 -17.36 5.46
C PRO A 139 -13.91 -18.65 4.60
N SER A 140 -12.94 -18.70 3.68
CA SER A 140 -12.56 -19.89 2.92
C SER A 140 -11.17 -19.68 2.29
N ARG A 141 -10.62 -20.68 1.59
CA ARG A 141 -9.39 -20.53 0.80
C ARG A 141 -9.45 -19.44 -0.30
N HIS A 142 -10.64 -19.03 -0.73
CA HIS A 142 -10.84 -18.06 -1.81
C HIS A 142 -11.14 -16.65 -1.34
N PHE A 143 -11.21 -16.41 -0.02
CA PHE A 143 -11.58 -15.12 0.54
C PHE A 143 -10.68 -14.78 1.73
N TYR A 144 -10.25 -13.54 1.79
CA TYR A 144 -9.44 -13.01 2.88
C TYR A 144 -9.88 -11.58 3.21
N GLY A 145 -9.93 -11.24 4.48
CA GLY A 145 -10.16 -9.88 4.94
C GLY A 145 -9.10 -9.48 5.95
N TYR A 146 -8.61 -8.26 5.83
CA TYR A 146 -7.67 -7.66 6.77
C TYR A 146 -8.18 -6.30 7.20
N SER A 147 -8.07 -5.97 8.47
CA SER A 147 -8.24 -4.62 8.99
C SER A 147 -7.34 -4.42 10.19
N GLU A 148 -6.85 -3.19 10.34
CA GLU A 148 -6.09 -2.78 11.51
C GLU A 148 -6.64 -1.47 12.09
N LEU A 149 -6.44 -1.26 13.39
CA LEU A 149 -6.86 -0.04 14.10
C LEU A 149 -5.68 0.47 14.95
N PRO A 150 -4.78 1.25 14.35
CA PRO A 150 -3.63 1.82 15.04
C PRO A 150 -4.04 3.06 15.84
N VAL A 151 -3.51 3.18 17.05
CA VAL A 151 -3.59 4.36 17.90
C VAL A 151 -2.24 5.06 17.84
N ASN A 152 -2.15 6.14 17.09
CA ASN A 152 -0.92 6.89 16.85
C ASN A 152 -1.15 8.40 16.91
N ASN A 153 -0.06 9.13 17.07
CA ASN A 153 -0.06 10.59 16.94
C ASN A 153 -0.48 11.00 15.53
N THR A 154 -1.14 12.15 15.37
CA THR A 154 -1.42 12.75 14.06
C THR A 154 -0.13 13.17 13.35
N LYS A 155 -0.13 13.10 12.01
CA LYS A 155 1.01 13.55 11.19
C LYS A 155 1.27 15.05 11.37
N TYR A 156 0.21 15.86 11.34
CA TYR A 156 0.29 17.32 11.38
C TYR A 156 -0.53 17.86 12.54
N THR A 157 0.06 18.78 13.31
CA THR A 157 -0.59 19.48 14.44
C THR A 157 -0.71 20.98 14.21
N GLY A 158 -0.16 21.50 13.11
CA GLY A 158 -0.24 22.91 12.76
C GLY A 158 0.07 23.17 11.29
N TYR A 159 0.06 24.46 10.93
CA TYR A 159 0.36 24.96 9.60
C TYR A 159 0.95 26.36 9.72
N ASP A 160 2.08 26.60 9.05
CA ASP A 160 2.66 27.92 8.92
C ASP A 160 2.11 28.61 7.66
N ALA A 161 1.31 29.65 7.86
CA ALA A 161 0.70 30.40 6.77
C ALA A 161 1.67 31.27 5.96
N ASN A 162 2.85 31.59 6.49
CA ASN A 162 3.84 32.41 5.80
C ASN A 162 4.64 31.59 4.80
N THR A 163 4.99 30.36 5.16
CA THR A 163 5.75 29.42 4.32
C THR A 163 4.85 28.48 3.52
N GLY A 164 3.62 28.27 3.98
CA GLY A 164 2.67 27.33 3.38
C GLY A 164 2.92 25.88 3.79
N THR A 165 3.65 25.66 4.89
CA THR A 165 4.15 24.34 5.28
C THR A 165 3.34 23.75 6.44
N ALA A 166 2.98 22.47 6.34
CA ALA A 166 2.37 21.74 7.43
C ALA A 166 3.40 21.45 8.53
N LEU A 167 3.02 21.66 9.79
CA LEU A 167 3.90 21.50 10.95
C LEU A 167 3.48 20.31 11.80
N SER A 168 4.45 19.69 12.47
CA SER A 168 4.24 18.61 13.41
C SER A 168 5.02 18.84 14.69
N SER A 169 4.32 18.89 15.81
CA SER A 169 4.92 18.99 17.15
C SER A 169 5.72 17.74 17.54
N PHE A 170 5.61 16.65 16.76
CA PHE A 170 6.30 15.40 17.03
C PHE A 170 7.69 15.30 16.36
N PHE A 171 8.08 16.29 15.56
CA PHE A 171 9.37 16.36 14.86
C PHE A 171 10.11 17.63 15.22
N GLY A 172 11.23 17.50 15.95
CA GLY A 172 12.17 18.57 16.28
C GLY A 172 11.67 19.69 17.21
N GLY A 173 10.39 20.06 17.19
CA GLY A 173 9.85 21.19 17.97
C GLY A 173 9.79 20.98 19.49
N SER A 174 10.27 19.85 20.02
CA SER A 174 10.35 19.56 21.44
C SER A 174 11.60 18.72 21.73
N GLN A 175 12.23 18.94 22.88
CA GLN A 175 13.44 18.19 23.28
C GLN A 175 13.18 16.70 23.46
N ILE A 176 11.95 16.34 23.86
CA ILE A 176 11.52 14.95 24.01
C ILE A 176 10.17 14.81 23.33
N THR A 177 10.01 13.78 22.49
CA THR A 177 8.72 13.37 21.93
C THR A 177 8.54 11.86 22.07
N THR A 178 7.30 11.39 22.01
CA THR A 178 6.95 9.99 22.23
C THR A 178 5.70 9.61 21.45
N ASN A 179 5.46 8.32 21.23
CA ASN A 179 4.21 7.80 20.69
C ASN A 179 3.08 7.71 21.73
N LEU A 180 3.35 8.07 23.00
CA LEU A 180 2.35 8.21 24.05
C LEU A 180 1.51 9.49 23.84
N ILE A 181 0.36 9.34 23.17
CA ILE A 181 -0.55 10.43 22.75
C ILE A 181 -1.02 11.36 23.89
N PHE A 182 -0.91 10.92 25.14
CA PHE A 182 -1.35 11.63 26.34
C PHE A 182 -0.21 12.36 27.07
N LEU A 183 1.04 12.22 26.61
CA LEU A 183 2.19 12.95 27.15
C LEU A 183 2.56 14.11 26.23
N PRO A 184 2.98 15.26 26.78
CA PRO A 184 3.49 16.38 25.99
C PRO A 184 4.58 15.95 25.00
N PRO A 185 4.61 16.49 23.77
CA PRO A 185 3.72 17.56 23.27
C PRO A 185 2.31 17.09 22.87
N GLY A 186 2.03 15.78 22.89
CA GLY A 186 0.71 15.23 22.61
C GLY A 186 -0.31 15.57 23.70
N ASN A 187 -1.57 15.70 23.28
CA ASN A 187 -2.68 15.94 24.19
C ASN A 187 -3.94 15.24 23.68
N ILE A 188 -4.50 14.33 24.49
CA ILE A 188 -5.72 13.58 24.15
C ILE A 188 -6.97 14.46 23.99
N GLN A 189 -6.97 15.68 24.54
CA GLN A 189 -8.06 16.66 24.39
C GLN A 189 -7.91 17.52 23.13
N LYS A 190 -6.74 17.47 22.47
CA LYS A 190 -6.50 18.07 21.14
C LYS A 190 -6.65 16.99 20.06
N PRO A 191 -6.80 17.36 18.78
CA PRO A 191 -6.84 16.40 17.68
C PRO A 191 -5.44 15.81 17.38
N ASP A 192 -4.70 15.43 18.41
CA ASP A 192 -3.35 14.87 18.29
C ASP A 192 -3.39 13.35 18.09
N LEU A 193 -4.57 12.73 18.18
CA LEU A 193 -4.85 11.36 17.72
C LEU A 193 -5.13 11.37 16.22
N ASP A 194 -4.47 10.50 15.45
CA ASP A 194 -4.73 10.40 14.03
C ASP A 194 -6.05 9.69 13.73
N LEU A 195 -7.01 10.39 13.13
CA LEU A 195 -8.32 9.83 12.75
C LEU A 195 -8.39 9.40 11.27
N GLY A 196 -7.27 9.42 10.56
CA GLY A 196 -7.14 8.93 9.19
C GLY A 196 -7.07 7.40 9.07
N MET A 197 -6.97 6.71 10.22
CA MET A 197 -7.06 5.26 10.34
C MET A 197 -8.41 4.70 9.81
N PRO A 198 -8.48 3.43 9.36
CA PRO A 198 -7.39 2.46 9.23
C PRO A 198 -6.45 2.80 8.07
N TYR A 199 -5.16 2.46 8.15
CA TYR A 199 -4.24 2.64 7.02
C TYR A 199 -4.11 1.40 6.13
N ARG A 200 -4.46 0.24 6.67
CA ARG A 200 -4.57 -1.00 5.91
C ARG A 200 -5.88 -1.71 6.28
N ALA A 201 -6.82 -1.74 5.33
CA ALA A 201 -8.11 -2.39 5.52
C ALA A 201 -8.71 -2.76 4.17
N PHE A 202 -8.85 -4.06 3.89
CA PHE A 202 -9.31 -4.53 2.59
C PHE A 202 -9.95 -5.91 2.66
N GLY A 203 -10.73 -6.22 1.62
CA GLY A 203 -11.12 -7.57 1.28
C GLY A 203 -10.37 -8.03 0.04
N ALA A 204 -10.02 -9.30 0.01
CA ALA A 204 -9.43 -9.97 -1.13
C ALA A 204 -10.18 -11.28 -1.44
N PHE A 205 -10.26 -11.60 -2.72
CA PHE A 205 -10.81 -12.87 -3.17
C PHE A 205 -10.14 -13.31 -4.46
N GLY A 206 -10.08 -14.61 -4.69
CA GLY A 206 -9.35 -15.14 -5.84
C GLY A 206 -9.36 -16.65 -5.88
N GLY A 207 -8.39 -17.19 -6.60
CA GLY A 207 -8.14 -18.63 -6.65
C GLY A 207 -6.73 -18.89 -7.14
N GLU A 208 -6.53 -20.08 -7.70
CA GLU A 208 -5.26 -20.42 -8.30
C GLU A 208 -4.98 -19.50 -9.49
N ASN A 209 -3.82 -18.82 -9.49
CA ASN A 209 -3.30 -17.97 -10.57
C ASN A 209 -3.96 -16.60 -10.72
N TRP A 210 -4.81 -16.17 -9.77
CA TRP A 210 -5.38 -14.83 -9.79
C TRP A 210 -5.88 -14.36 -8.42
N SER A 211 -5.87 -13.05 -8.21
CA SER A 211 -6.38 -12.42 -7.00
C SER A 211 -6.98 -11.05 -7.30
N VAL A 212 -8.06 -10.70 -6.60
CA VAL A 212 -8.67 -9.37 -6.58
C VAL A 212 -8.59 -8.84 -5.16
N GLN A 213 -8.20 -7.57 -5.01
CA GLN A 213 -8.14 -6.87 -3.74
C GLN A 213 -8.86 -5.53 -3.87
N ILE A 214 -9.70 -5.20 -2.89
CA ILE A 214 -10.41 -3.92 -2.82
C ILE A 214 -10.33 -3.39 -1.39
N GLY A 215 -9.88 -2.14 -1.24
CA GLY A 215 -9.82 -1.47 0.04
C GLY A 215 -8.63 -0.52 0.12
N ARG A 216 -7.92 -0.53 1.24
CA ARG A 216 -6.79 0.34 1.52
C ARG A 216 -5.55 -0.48 1.81
N ASP A 217 -4.50 -0.27 1.02
CA ASP A 217 -3.21 -0.95 1.19
C ASP A 217 -2.08 -0.15 0.51
N LYS A 218 -0.82 -0.49 0.77
CA LYS A 218 0.32 0.03 0.00
C LYS A 218 0.49 -0.72 -1.31
N LEU A 219 1.00 -0.04 -2.33
CA LEU A 219 1.29 -0.61 -3.65
C LEU A 219 2.74 -0.28 -4.01
N SER A 220 3.40 -1.16 -4.75
CA SER A 220 4.76 -0.88 -5.26
C SER A 220 5.01 -1.67 -6.54
N TRP A 221 5.46 -0.99 -7.59
CA TRP A 221 5.84 -1.57 -8.87
C TRP A 221 7.30 -1.28 -9.18
N GLY A 222 8.12 -2.30 -8.99
CA GLY A 222 9.51 -2.31 -9.39
C GLY A 222 10.46 -2.70 -8.26
N PRO A 223 11.71 -3.06 -8.60
CA PRO A 223 12.71 -3.53 -7.65
C PRO A 223 13.50 -2.40 -6.96
N GLY A 224 13.12 -1.13 -7.17
CA GLY A 224 13.86 0.02 -6.67
C GLY A 224 13.96 0.03 -5.15
N LYS A 225 15.18 0.27 -4.62
CA LYS A 225 15.43 0.34 -3.17
C LYS A 225 15.23 1.73 -2.58
N THR A 226 15.42 2.76 -3.39
CA THR A 226 15.22 4.16 -3.02
C THR A 226 13.86 4.70 -3.50
N GLY A 227 13.01 3.82 -4.04
CA GLY A 227 11.73 4.15 -4.65
C GLY A 227 11.62 3.68 -6.10
N ASN A 228 10.39 3.70 -6.60
CA ASN A 228 10.03 3.28 -7.95
C ASN A 228 9.48 4.47 -8.76
N PHE A 229 9.77 4.51 -10.07
CA PHE A 229 9.38 5.65 -10.92
C PHE A 229 7.88 5.75 -11.20
N MET A 230 7.17 4.62 -11.32
CA MET A 230 5.73 4.64 -11.63
C MET A 230 4.86 4.58 -10.37
N LEU A 231 5.06 3.59 -9.51
CA LEU A 231 4.25 3.37 -8.32
C LEU A 231 5.18 2.91 -7.18
N SER A 232 5.36 3.77 -6.19
CA SER A 232 6.23 3.52 -5.02
C SER A 232 5.39 3.32 -3.77
N ASP A 233 5.94 2.57 -2.83
CA ASP A 233 5.44 2.35 -1.47
C ASP A 233 5.63 3.56 -0.51
N SER A 234 6.05 4.71 -1.04
CA SER A 234 6.26 5.94 -0.26
C SER A 234 4.96 6.58 0.22
N PHE A 235 3.83 6.22 -0.38
CA PHE A 235 2.52 6.62 0.13
C PHE A 235 2.15 5.74 1.34
N LYS A 236 1.62 6.36 2.40
CA LYS A 236 1.11 5.63 3.57
C LYS A 236 0.09 4.56 3.16
N TYR A 237 -0.76 4.87 2.20
CA TYR A 237 -1.71 3.94 1.60
C TYR A 237 -2.25 4.43 0.26
N HIS A 238 -2.87 3.51 -0.49
CA HIS A 238 -3.75 3.76 -1.62
C HIS A 238 -5.15 3.27 -1.28
N ASN A 239 -6.19 4.03 -1.63
CA ASN A 239 -7.54 3.47 -1.73
C ASN A 239 -7.62 2.76 -3.09
N THR A 240 -7.50 1.44 -3.08
CA THR A 240 -7.17 0.64 -4.25
C THR A 240 -8.21 -0.40 -4.60
N GLY A 241 -8.29 -0.65 -5.91
CA GLY A 241 -8.87 -1.83 -6.52
C GLY A 241 -7.76 -2.45 -7.37
N ARG A 242 -7.48 -3.73 -7.15
CA ARG A 242 -6.37 -4.44 -7.81
C ARG A 242 -6.87 -5.78 -8.32
N PHE A 243 -6.47 -6.11 -9.54
CA PHE A 243 -6.57 -7.43 -10.11
C PHE A 243 -5.19 -7.89 -10.55
N THR A 244 -4.83 -9.12 -10.20
CA THR A 244 -3.63 -9.77 -10.72
C THR A 244 -3.93 -11.15 -11.22
N THR A 245 -3.23 -11.54 -12.28
CA THR A 245 -3.16 -12.91 -12.73
C THR A 245 -1.71 -13.25 -13.08
N TYR A 246 -1.30 -14.46 -12.80
CA TYR A 246 0.10 -14.85 -12.86
C TYR A 246 0.22 -16.33 -13.19
N GLY A 247 1.31 -16.68 -13.86
CA GLY A 247 1.65 -18.05 -14.17
C GLY A 247 3.14 -18.29 -13.99
N LYS A 248 3.65 -19.33 -14.66
CA LYS A 248 5.08 -19.64 -14.57
C LYS A 248 5.93 -18.48 -15.14
N ASN A 249 5.70 -18.01 -16.34
CA ASN A 249 6.67 -17.07 -16.95
C ASN A 249 6.16 -15.64 -17.07
N PHE A 250 4.98 -15.34 -16.54
CA PHE A 250 4.36 -14.02 -16.66
C PHE A 250 3.52 -13.65 -15.45
N LYS A 251 3.30 -12.34 -15.28
CA LYS A 251 2.27 -11.77 -14.42
C LYS A 251 1.69 -10.53 -15.07
N TYR A 252 0.38 -10.37 -14.92
CA TYR A 252 -0.34 -9.16 -15.25
C TYR A 252 -0.94 -8.54 -13.99
N SER A 253 -0.83 -7.22 -13.85
CA SER A 253 -1.45 -6.45 -12.77
C SER A 253 -2.22 -5.26 -13.33
N LEU A 254 -3.46 -5.07 -12.89
CA LEU A 254 -4.27 -3.88 -13.09
C LEU A 254 -4.54 -3.27 -11.71
N VAL A 255 -4.25 -1.98 -11.54
CA VAL A 255 -4.46 -1.29 -10.26
C VAL A 255 -5.11 0.07 -10.48
N THR A 256 -6.00 0.44 -9.57
CA THR A 256 -6.53 1.79 -9.41
C THR A 256 -6.10 2.35 -8.06
N SER A 257 -5.83 3.65 -7.96
CA SER A 257 -5.73 4.35 -6.68
C SER A 257 -6.55 5.63 -6.72
N PHE A 258 -7.50 5.77 -5.81
CA PHE A 258 -8.40 6.92 -5.73
C PHE A 258 -7.86 7.98 -4.77
N PHE A 259 -7.89 9.23 -5.23
CA PHE A 259 -7.45 10.41 -4.50
C PHE A 259 -8.57 11.46 -4.47
N PRO A 260 -8.60 12.33 -3.46
CA PRO A 260 -9.50 13.48 -3.51
C PRO A 260 -9.14 14.38 -4.69
N HIS A 261 -10.16 14.83 -5.42
CA HIS A 261 -9.95 15.68 -6.59
C HIS A 261 -9.28 17.02 -6.18
N PRO A 262 -8.32 17.57 -6.95
CA PRO A 262 -7.60 18.80 -6.58
C PRO A 262 -8.50 20.00 -6.25
N ALA A 263 -9.67 20.10 -6.89
CA ALA A 263 -10.68 21.13 -6.59
C ALA A 263 -11.27 21.07 -5.16
N GLN A 264 -11.02 20.00 -4.40
CA GLN A 264 -11.36 19.92 -2.98
C GLN A 264 -10.43 20.76 -2.12
N TYR A 265 -9.16 20.88 -2.51
CA TYR A 265 -8.14 21.59 -1.76
C TYR A 265 -7.83 22.97 -2.33
N HIS A 266 -8.04 23.16 -3.62
CA HIS A 266 -7.69 24.37 -4.33
C HIS A 266 -8.92 24.98 -4.98
N GLY A 267 -8.98 26.32 -5.03
CA GLY A 267 -9.98 27.03 -5.84
C GLY A 267 -9.84 26.71 -7.34
N GLU A 268 -10.81 27.08 -8.15
CA GLU A 268 -10.64 26.95 -9.60
C GLU A 268 -9.46 27.82 -10.07
N LYS A 269 -8.56 27.22 -10.85
CA LYS A 269 -7.51 27.97 -11.51
C LYS A 269 -8.18 28.86 -12.56
N GLY A 270 -8.29 30.16 -12.29
CA GLY A 270 -8.48 31.18 -13.33
C GLY A 270 -7.24 31.28 -14.23
N ALA A 271 -7.21 32.25 -15.14
CA ALA A 271 -6.14 32.47 -16.12
C ALA A 271 -4.70 32.28 -15.56
N ASP A 272 -3.75 31.96 -16.46
CA ASP A 272 -2.33 31.69 -16.16
C ASP A 272 -1.54 32.95 -15.72
N ASP A 273 -2.02 33.69 -14.73
CA ASP A 273 -1.26 34.75 -14.06
C ASP A 273 -0.69 34.28 -12.70
N ALA A 274 0.43 34.87 -12.32
CA ALA A 274 1.18 34.49 -11.11
C ALA A 274 0.37 34.72 -9.81
N ALA A 275 -0.58 35.65 -9.81
CA ALA A 275 -1.43 35.94 -8.66
C ALA A 275 -2.50 34.85 -8.45
N THR A 276 -3.06 34.34 -9.55
CA THR A 276 -4.05 33.27 -9.60
C THR A 276 -3.42 31.92 -9.24
N ILE A 277 -2.18 31.65 -9.66
CA ILE A 277 -1.41 30.49 -9.20
C ILE A 277 -1.16 30.57 -7.68
N LYS A 278 -0.75 31.74 -7.17
CA LYS A 278 -0.55 31.93 -5.72
C LYS A 278 -1.84 31.76 -4.92
N ASN A 279 -3.00 32.13 -5.48
CA ASN A 279 -4.30 31.91 -4.87
C ASN A 279 -4.81 30.47 -5.01
N PHE A 280 -4.47 29.76 -6.09
CA PHE A 280 -4.71 28.31 -6.22
C PHE A 280 -3.96 27.53 -5.14
N LEU A 281 -2.72 27.91 -4.84
CA LEU A 281 -1.91 27.32 -3.76
C LEU A 281 -2.46 27.59 -2.35
N LYS A 282 -3.40 28.54 -2.17
CA LYS A 282 -4.06 28.72 -0.87
C LYS A 282 -5.06 27.60 -0.67
N ALA A 283 -4.79 26.76 0.34
CA ALA A 283 -5.70 25.71 0.75
C ALA A 283 -7.10 26.30 1.01
N LYS A 284 -8.11 25.75 0.33
CA LYS A 284 -9.52 26.01 0.62
C LYS A 284 -9.79 25.54 2.05
N LYS A 285 -10.46 26.38 2.84
CA LYS A 285 -10.95 25.96 4.15
C LYS A 285 -12.05 24.92 3.94
N GLY A 286 -11.74 23.66 4.22
CA GLY A 286 -12.69 22.55 4.14
C GLY A 286 -13.38 22.26 5.47
N SER A 287 -14.59 21.72 5.40
CA SER A 287 -15.36 21.17 6.50
C SER A 287 -15.64 19.69 6.25
N GLN A 288 -15.85 18.90 7.31
CA GLN A 288 -16.37 17.53 7.18
C GLN A 288 -17.79 17.49 6.59
N GLU A 289 -18.49 18.63 6.57
CA GLU A 289 -19.82 18.78 6.00
C GLU A 289 -19.79 19.03 4.48
N ASP A 290 -18.61 19.33 3.92
CA ASP A 290 -18.48 19.61 2.49
C ASP A 290 -18.70 18.33 1.67
N LYS A 291 -19.46 18.46 0.58
CA LYS A 291 -19.66 17.35 -0.36
C LYS A 291 -18.39 17.14 -1.18
N ILE A 292 -17.93 15.89 -1.23
CA ILE A 292 -16.86 15.48 -2.13
C ILE A 292 -17.38 15.52 -3.57
N SER A 293 -16.60 16.14 -4.46
CA SER A 293 -16.89 16.25 -5.89
C SER A 293 -15.63 16.09 -6.73
N GLY A 294 -15.81 15.53 -7.92
CA GLY A 294 -14.73 15.20 -8.84
C GLY A 294 -14.12 13.83 -8.56
N LEU A 295 -13.77 13.13 -9.64
CA LEU A 295 -13.01 11.89 -9.62
C LEU A 295 -11.55 12.21 -9.95
N TYR A 296 -10.64 11.74 -9.11
CA TYR A 296 -9.20 11.77 -9.39
C TYR A 296 -8.62 10.40 -9.04
N MET A 297 -8.03 9.72 -10.02
CA MET A 297 -7.52 8.37 -9.81
C MET A 297 -6.28 8.09 -10.65
N PHE A 298 -5.35 7.36 -10.06
CA PHE A 298 -4.37 6.59 -10.83
C PHE A 298 -5.05 5.34 -11.37
N LEU A 299 -4.79 5.02 -12.63
CA LEU A 299 -5.13 3.73 -13.23
C LEU A 299 -3.92 3.25 -14.01
N GLY A 300 -3.44 2.07 -13.68
CA GLY A 300 -2.25 1.50 -14.32
C GLY A 300 -2.42 0.02 -14.59
N HIS A 301 -1.72 -0.44 -15.62
CA HIS A 301 -1.47 -1.86 -15.82
C HIS A 301 0.00 -2.17 -16.06
N ARG A 302 0.40 -3.38 -15.69
CA ARG A 302 1.76 -3.87 -15.76
C ARG A 302 1.79 -5.31 -16.21
N LEU A 303 2.66 -5.59 -17.18
CA LEU A 303 3.00 -6.94 -17.64
C LEU A 303 4.45 -7.23 -17.27
N GLU A 304 4.65 -8.31 -16.53
CA GLU A 304 5.97 -8.85 -16.18
C GLU A 304 6.19 -10.18 -16.89
N GLY A 305 7.42 -10.42 -17.31
CA GLY A 305 7.84 -11.66 -17.98
C GLY A 305 9.25 -12.06 -17.59
N ARG A 306 9.54 -13.36 -17.69
CA ARG A 306 10.90 -13.92 -17.51
C ARG A 306 11.37 -14.63 -18.77
N LEU A 307 12.66 -14.49 -19.08
CA LEU A 307 13.33 -15.05 -20.25
C LEU A 307 14.63 -15.75 -19.86
N PHE A 308 15.13 -16.59 -20.77
CA PHE A 308 16.44 -17.25 -20.69
C PHE A 308 16.62 -18.06 -19.40
N ASP A 309 15.74 -19.05 -19.17
CA ASP A 309 15.77 -19.92 -17.98
C ASP A 309 15.77 -19.13 -16.67
N ASP A 310 14.84 -18.18 -16.57
CA ASP A 310 14.67 -17.28 -15.44
C ASP A 310 15.93 -16.45 -15.12
N LYS A 311 16.78 -16.10 -16.10
CA LYS A 311 17.95 -15.20 -15.91
C LYS A 311 17.67 -13.73 -16.17
N VAL A 312 16.64 -13.41 -16.97
CA VAL A 312 16.24 -12.04 -17.26
C VAL A 312 14.77 -11.83 -16.91
N GLY A 313 14.49 -10.83 -16.07
CA GLY A 313 13.15 -10.31 -15.81
C GLY A 313 12.92 -9.02 -16.58
N LEU A 314 11.72 -8.89 -17.14
CA LEU A 314 11.26 -7.71 -17.87
C LEU A 314 9.92 -7.25 -17.29
N ALA A 315 9.72 -5.94 -17.20
CA ALA A 315 8.42 -5.38 -16.91
C ALA A 315 8.11 -4.18 -17.81
N LEU A 316 6.89 -4.13 -18.31
CA LEU A 316 6.33 -3.00 -19.03
C LEU A 316 5.09 -2.52 -18.29
N SER A 317 5.08 -1.25 -17.90
CA SER A 317 3.95 -0.64 -17.21
C SER A 317 3.48 0.59 -17.94
N GLU A 318 2.16 0.77 -18.01
CA GLU A 318 1.53 1.99 -18.50
C GLU A 318 0.46 2.44 -17.52
N SER A 319 0.35 3.74 -17.32
CA SER A 319 -0.63 4.31 -16.41
C SER A 319 -1.11 5.68 -16.85
N ILE A 320 -2.21 6.11 -16.23
CA ILE A 320 -2.77 7.45 -16.34
C ILE A 320 -3.14 7.97 -14.95
N MET A 321 -2.97 9.28 -14.73
CA MET A 321 -3.75 9.99 -13.73
C MET A 321 -4.98 10.56 -14.42
N TYR A 322 -6.13 9.94 -14.17
CA TYR A 322 -7.41 10.36 -14.71
C TYR A 322 -8.12 11.34 -13.77
N GLN A 323 -8.70 12.39 -14.34
CA GLN A 323 -9.53 13.35 -13.64
C GLN A 323 -10.84 13.65 -14.37
N SER A 324 -11.89 13.88 -13.58
CA SER A 324 -13.21 14.29 -14.07
C SER A 324 -13.89 15.16 -13.03
N LYS A 325 -14.28 16.39 -13.38
CA LYS A 325 -14.98 17.30 -12.45
C LYS A 325 -16.36 16.79 -12.07
N ASP A 326 -17.03 16.08 -12.98
CA ASP A 326 -18.43 15.67 -12.84
C ASP A 326 -18.61 14.27 -12.23
N ASN A 327 -17.56 13.69 -11.64
CA ASN A 327 -17.53 12.31 -11.13
C ASN A 327 -17.82 11.23 -12.18
N LEU A 328 -17.60 11.53 -13.46
CA LEU A 328 -17.82 10.57 -14.55
C LEU A 328 -16.55 9.75 -14.78
N LEU A 329 -16.72 8.43 -14.87
CA LEU A 329 -15.70 7.49 -15.34
C LEU A 329 -16.16 6.88 -16.66
N ASP A 330 -15.37 7.06 -17.70
CA ASP A 330 -15.54 6.31 -18.94
C ASP A 330 -14.97 4.90 -18.78
N LEU A 331 -15.84 3.90 -18.80
CA LEU A 331 -15.46 2.50 -18.58
C LEU A 331 -14.52 1.96 -19.66
N ARG A 332 -14.42 2.62 -20.82
CA ARG A 332 -13.42 2.25 -21.84
C ARG A 332 -12.01 2.33 -21.26
N PHE A 333 -11.73 3.27 -20.37
CA PHE A 333 -10.41 3.39 -19.75
C PHE A 333 -10.05 2.19 -18.87
N LEU A 334 -11.02 1.37 -18.43
CA LEU A 334 -10.72 0.14 -17.70
C LEU A 334 -10.27 -1.02 -18.59
N ASN A 335 -10.17 -0.83 -19.91
CA ASN A 335 -9.73 -1.87 -20.83
C ASN A 335 -8.23 -2.19 -20.63
N PRO A 336 -7.88 -3.39 -20.11
CA PRO A 336 -6.50 -3.78 -19.80
C PRO A 336 -5.63 -4.07 -21.03
N SER A 337 -6.22 -4.13 -22.23
CA SER A 337 -5.50 -4.40 -23.48
C SER A 337 -5.20 -3.13 -24.27
N MET A 338 -5.67 -1.98 -23.80
CA MET A 338 -5.49 -0.73 -24.52
C MET A 338 -4.23 -0.01 -24.07
N ILE A 339 -3.56 0.63 -25.03
CA ILE A 339 -2.49 1.57 -24.73
C ILE A 339 -3.14 2.91 -24.39
N TYR A 340 -3.00 3.40 -23.17
CA TYR A 340 -3.70 4.60 -22.70
C TYR A 340 -3.40 5.85 -23.54
N HIS A 341 -2.20 5.94 -24.12
CA HIS A 341 -1.86 7.02 -25.05
C HIS A 341 -2.80 7.10 -26.27
N ASN A 342 -3.45 5.99 -26.66
CA ASN A 342 -4.34 5.93 -27.82
C ASN A 342 -5.76 6.42 -27.54
N TYR A 343 -6.11 6.76 -26.28
CA TYR A 343 -7.42 7.32 -25.96
C TYR A 343 -7.55 8.82 -26.29
N TYR A 344 -6.46 9.53 -26.57
CA TYR A 344 -6.45 10.98 -26.86
C TYR A 344 -7.15 11.84 -25.77
N ILE A 345 -7.01 11.44 -24.51
CA ILE A 345 -7.69 12.05 -23.34
C ILE A 345 -6.85 13.11 -22.63
N ARG A 346 -6.01 13.86 -23.36
CA ARG A 346 -5.06 14.82 -22.79
C ARG A 346 -5.70 15.91 -21.90
N SER A 347 -6.98 16.21 -22.10
CA SER A 347 -7.73 17.15 -21.25
C SER A 347 -8.11 16.57 -19.89
N ASN A 348 -8.16 15.24 -19.77
CA ASN A 348 -8.64 14.51 -18.60
C ASN A 348 -7.58 13.61 -17.97
N SER A 349 -6.43 13.42 -18.62
CA SER A 349 -5.35 12.65 -18.03
C SER A 349 -3.97 13.07 -18.51
N ASN A 350 -2.98 12.75 -17.68
CA ASN A 350 -1.62 12.52 -18.13
C ASN A 350 -1.37 11.01 -18.22
N SER A 351 -0.27 10.60 -18.83
CA SER A 351 0.13 9.21 -18.96
C SER A 351 1.60 9.02 -18.65
N LEU A 352 1.96 7.83 -18.16
CA LEU A 352 3.33 7.42 -17.89
C LEU A 352 3.54 6.00 -18.41
N LEU A 353 4.70 5.75 -19.02
CA LEU A 353 5.15 4.44 -19.48
C LEU A 353 6.52 4.15 -18.86
N THR A 354 6.69 2.97 -18.27
CA THR A 354 7.99 2.52 -17.75
C THR A 354 8.34 1.16 -18.30
N PHE A 355 9.64 0.96 -18.54
CA PHE A 355 10.24 -0.31 -18.89
C PHE A 355 11.34 -0.62 -17.88
N GLU A 356 11.32 -1.82 -17.33
CA GLU A 356 12.26 -2.28 -16.32
C GLU A 356 12.90 -3.60 -16.76
N VAL A 357 14.17 -3.77 -16.42
CA VAL A 357 14.95 -4.99 -16.70
C VAL A 357 15.74 -5.33 -15.45
N ASP A 358 15.71 -6.61 -15.08
CA ASP A 358 16.65 -7.20 -14.14
C ASP A 358 17.34 -8.40 -14.77
N TYR A 359 18.62 -8.58 -14.44
CA TYR A 359 19.45 -9.63 -14.99
C TYR A 359 20.30 -10.23 -13.90
N SER A 360 20.30 -11.57 -13.81
CA SER A 360 21.15 -12.30 -12.89
C SER A 360 22.35 -12.89 -13.64
N PRO A 361 23.56 -12.33 -13.47
CA PRO A 361 24.75 -12.77 -14.20
C PRO A 361 25.38 -14.05 -13.63
N ILE A 362 24.89 -14.54 -12.48
CA ILE A 362 25.49 -15.67 -11.76
C ILE A 362 24.76 -16.97 -12.17
N PRO A 363 25.47 -18.07 -12.48
CA PRO A 363 24.87 -19.37 -12.81
C PRO A 363 24.04 -20.02 -11.68
#